data_AF-A0A1H4HC28-F1
#
_entry.id   AF-A0A1H4HC28-F1
#
_cell.length_a   1.000
_cell.length_b   1.000
_cell.length_c   1.000
_cell.angle_alpha   90.00
_cell.angle_beta   90.00
_cell.angle_gamma   90.00
#
_symmetry.space_group_name_H-M   'P 1'
#
loop_
_entity.id
_entity.type
_entity.pdbx_description
1 polymer ?
#
loop_
_entity_poly.entity_id
_entity_poly.type
_entity_poly.pdbx_seq_one_letter_code
_entity_poly.pdbx_strand_id
1 'polypeptide(L)'
;MTNTKETYPDFKEFYTRAVEPLKAANPAFIRLDGKPKGDTRIVFAYFLYQEKKWKVNADTHIDRLKLAFDEIAKGNDPFVIKALRDDRGAYLAIKGQPVRNSKLYIYAA
;
A
#
# COMPACT_ATOMS: atom_id res chain seq x y z
N MET A 1 6.20 0.86 -22.10
CA MET A 1 6.83 -0.15 -21.22
C MET A 1 5.77 -0.67 -20.28
N THR A 2 5.28 -1.89 -20.50
CA THR A 2 4.32 -2.56 -19.63
C THR A 2 4.99 -2.83 -18.30
N ASN A 3 4.62 -2.07 -17.26
CA ASN A 3 5.03 -2.32 -15.87
C ASN A 3 4.32 -3.60 -15.40
N THR A 4 4.82 -4.78 -15.77
CA THR A 4 4.33 -6.08 -15.27
C THR A 4 4.81 -6.30 -13.84
N LYS A 5 4.38 -5.41 -12.93
CA LYS A 5 4.54 -5.63 -11.49
C LYS A 5 3.54 -6.69 -11.03
N GLU A 6 3.97 -7.51 -10.08
CA GLU A 6 3.18 -8.61 -9.55
C GLU A 6 1.83 -8.12 -9.02
N THR A 7 0.78 -8.89 -9.27
CA THR A 7 -0.56 -8.64 -8.74
C THR A 7 -0.90 -9.75 -7.77
N TYR A 8 -1.05 -9.40 -6.50
CA TYR A 8 -1.43 -10.33 -5.43
C TYR A 8 -2.97 -10.46 -5.36
N PRO A 9 -3.49 -11.63 -4.95
CA PRO A 9 -4.92 -11.87 -4.89
C PRO A 9 -5.61 -11.09 -3.75
N ASP A 10 -4.87 -10.71 -2.71
CA ASP A 10 -5.37 -9.83 -1.66
C ASP A 10 -4.23 -9.04 -0.97
N PHE A 11 -4.59 -8.15 -0.06
CA PHE A 11 -3.62 -7.35 0.70
C PHE A 11 -2.76 -8.21 1.64
N LYS A 12 -3.30 -9.30 2.21
CA LYS A 12 -2.59 -10.16 3.15
C LYS A 12 -1.47 -10.91 2.43
N GLU A 13 -1.74 -11.45 1.25
CA GLU A 13 -0.74 -12.07 0.39
C GLU A 13 0.31 -11.06 -0.07
N PHE A 14 -0.10 -9.86 -0.49
CA PHE A 14 0.84 -8.79 -0.82
C PHE A 14 1.80 -8.50 0.34
N TYR A 15 1.27 -8.30 1.54
CA TYR A 15 2.08 -7.96 2.69
C TYR A 15 3.06 -9.08 3.06
N THR A 16 2.56 -10.31 3.22
CA THR A 16 3.37 -11.46 3.64
C THR A 16 4.41 -11.89 2.62
N ARG A 17 4.10 -11.80 1.31
CA ARG A 17 5.00 -12.29 0.25
C ARG A 17 5.96 -11.23 -0.27
N ALA A 18 5.58 -9.95 -0.23
CA ALA A 18 6.39 -8.87 -0.79
C ALA A 18 7.00 -7.95 0.28
N VAL A 19 6.24 -7.59 1.32
CA VAL A 19 6.61 -6.53 2.26
C VAL A 19 7.41 -7.09 3.43
N GLU A 20 6.97 -8.18 4.05
CA GLU A 20 7.69 -8.80 5.16
C GLU A 20 9.10 -9.25 4.79
N PRO A 21 9.32 -9.98 3.67
CA PRO A 21 10.67 -10.40 3.29
C PRO A 21 11.57 -9.20 2.97
N LEU A 22 11.04 -8.17 2.32
CA LEU A 22 11.76 -6.94 2.02
C LEU A 22 12.24 -6.25 3.30
N LYS A 23 11.36 -6.11 4.29
CA LYS A 23 11.67 -5.47 5.57
C LYS A 23 12.62 -6.31 6.42
N ALA A 24 12.49 -7.63 6.40
CA ALA A 24 13.40 -8.55 7.09
C ALA A 24 14.82 -8.47 6.51
N ALA A 25 14.95 -8.46 5.18
CA ALA A 25 16.23 -8.31 4.51
C ALA A 25 16.83 -6.89 4.67
N ASN A 26 15.99 -5.87 4.84
CA ASN A 26 16.41 -4.48 4.96
C ASN A 26 15.73 -3.77 6.15
N PRO A 27 16.16 -4.04 7.41
CA PRO A 27 15.50 -3.51 8.60
C PRO A 27 15.45 -1.98 8.67
N ALA A 28 16.40 -1.28 8.03
CA ALA A 28 16.45 0.17 7.98
C ALA A 28 15.43 0.81 7.03
N PHE A 29 14.78 0.04 6.15
CA PHE A 29 13.85 0.61 5.16
C PHE A 29 12.60 1.16 5.83
N ILE A 30 12.31 2.43 5.57
CA ILE A 30 11.09 3.11 6.00
C ILE A 30 10.01 3.00 4.90
N ARG A 31 10.44 2.96 3.63
CA ARG A 31 9.62 2.89 2.42
C ARG A 31 9.95 1.66 1.59
N LEU A 32 9.03 1.27 0.71
CA LEU A 32 9.22 0.12 -0.19
C LEU A 32 10.40 0.30 -1.16
N ASP A 33 10.70 1.54 -1.55
CA ASP A 33 11.85 1.88 -2.40
C ASP A 33 13.18 2.05 -1.63
N GLY A 34 13.18 1.89 -0.31
CA GLY A 34 14.35 2.07 0.56
C GLY A 34 14.81 3.52 0.71
N LYS A 35 14.13 4.50 0.09
CA LYS A 35 14.52 5.91 0.17
C LYS A 35 13.97 6.54 1.45
N PRO A 36 14.68 7.50 2.06
CA PRO A 36 14.19 8.20 3.24
C PRO A 36 13.17 9.31 2.92
N LYS A 37 13.17 9.84 1.69
CA LYS A 37 12.33 10.96 1.25
C LYS A 37 12.14 10.98 -0.27
N GLY A 38 11.22 11.84 -0.73
CA GLY A 38 10.90 12.08 -2.13
C GLY A 38 9.48 11.63 -2.50
N ASP A 39 9.12 11.82 -3.75
CA ASP A 39 7.86 11.36 -4.35
C ASP A 39 8.21 10.46 -5.55
N THR A 40 7.45 9.39 -5.76
CA THR A 40 7.63 8.55 -6.94
C THR A 40 6.31 7.98 -7.46
N ARG A 41 6.20 7.94 -8.79
CA ARG A 41 5.10 7.26 -9.49
C ARG A 41 5.45 5.81 -9.86
N ILE A 42 6.57 5.29 -9.36
CA ILE A 42 6.98 3.91 -9.58
C ILE A 42 6.03 2.99 -8.81
N VAL A 43 5.49 2.00 -9.52
CA VAL A 43 4.68 0.95 -8.93
C VAL A 43 5.59 -0.07 -8.27
N PHE A 44 5.30 -0.40 -7.02
CA PHE A 44 5.94 -1.52 -6.33
C PHE A 44 5.24 -2.83 -6.67
N ALA A 45 3.92 -2.87 -6.49
CA ALA A 45 3.08 -4.04 -6.72
C ALA A 45 1.62 -3.64 -6.92
N TYR A 46 0.77 -4.63 -7.21
CA TYR A 46 -0.68 -4.51 -7.17
C TYR A 46 -1.28 -5.56 -6.24
N PHE A 47 -2.48 -5.32 -5.72
CA PHE A 47 -3.29 -6.35 -5.07
C PHE A 47 -4.78 -6.15 -5.36
N LEU A 48 -5.59 -7.20 -5.18
CA LEU A 48 -7.05 -7.07 -5.27
C LEU A 48 -7.66 -6.75 -3.90
N TYR A 49 -8.67 -5.88 -3.89
CA TYR A 49 -9.45 -5.58 -2.70
C TYR A 49 -10.82 -5.05 -3.12
N GLN A 50 -11.89 -5.64 -2.57
CA GLN A 50 -13.28 -5.36 -2.96
C GLN A 50 -13.48 -5.37 -4.49
N GLU A 51 -13.07 -6.47 -5.14
CA GLU A 51 -13.18 -6.71 -6.59
C GLU A 51 -12.43 -5.70 -7.48
N LYS A 52 -11.65 -4.81 -6.89
CA LYS A 52 -10.86 -3.80 -7.60
C LYS A 52 -9.38 -4.08 -7.47
N LYS A 53 -8.64 -3.74 -8.53
CA LYS A 53 -7.18 -3.77 -8.52
C LYS A 53 -6.66 -2.47 -7.95
N TRP A 54 -5.74 -2.59 -6.99
CA TRP A 54 -5.11 -1.47 -6.32
C TRP A 54 -3.61 -1.48 -6.59
N LYS A 55 -3.09 -0.33 -6.95
CA LYS A 55 -1.69 -0.04 -7.26
C LYS A 55 -1.01 0.51 -6.02
N VAL A 56 0.07 -0.13 -5.59
CA VAL A 56 0.93 0.33 -4.50
C VAL A 56 2.12 1.06 -5.07
N ASN A 57 2.27 2.35 -4.77
CA ASN A 57 3.46 3.10 -5.15
C ASN A 57 4.64 2.75 -4.24
N ALA A 58 5.86 2.81 -4.78
CA ALA A 58 7.08 2.42 -4.08
C ALA A 58 7.52 3.41 -2.99
N ASP A 59 6.92 4.61 -2.95
CA ASP A 59 7.08 5.57 -1.85
C ASP A 59 6.20 5.27 -0.63
N THR A 60 5.37 4.22 -0.69
CA THR A 60 4.55 3.78 0.44
C THR A 60 5.43 3.42 1.64
N HIS A 61 5.06 3.95 2.79
CA HIS A 61 5.75 3.63 4.03
C HIS A 61 5.34 2.24 4.56
N ILE A 62 6.34 1.47 4.98
CA ILE A 62 6.17 0.07 5.43
C ILE A 62 5.40 0.01 6.76
N ASP A 63 5.58 0.98 7.66
CA ASP A 63 4.84 1.04 8.93
C ASP A 63 3.32 1.14 8.72
N ARG A 64 2.89 1.85 7.67
CA ARG A 64 1.47 1.98 7.33
C ARG A 64 0.88 0.68 6.82
N LEU A 65 1.64 -0.03 6.00
CA LEU A 65 1.25 -1.37 5.54
C LEU A 65 1.15 -2.33 6.71
N LYS A 66 2.09 -2.26 7.66
CA LYS A 66 2.04 -3.06 8.89
C LYS A 66 0.79 -2.77 9.71
N LEU A 67 0.42 -1.50 9.90
CA LEU A 67 -0.79 -1.14 10.65
C LEU A 67 -2.06 -1.72 10.01
N ALA A 68 -2.17 -1.66 8.68
CA ALA A 68 -3.30 -2.27 7.98
C ALA A 68 -3.30 -3.81 8.11
N PHE A 69 -2.12 -4.44 8.06
CA PHE A 69 -1.97 -5.88 8.25
C PHE A 69 -2.36 -6.33 9.66
N ASP A 70 -1.91 -5.59 10.68
CA ASP A 70 -2.19 -5.88 12.09
C ASP A 70 -3.70 -5.77 12.38
N GLU A 71 -4.43 -4.87 11.70
CA GLU A 71 -5.90 -4.79 11.79
C GLU A 71 -6.60 -5.97 11.11
N ILE A 72 -6.12 -6.41 9.93
CA ILE A 72 -6.64 -7.62 9.27
C ILE A 72 -6.43 -8.85 10.16
N ALA A 73 -5.28 -8.94 10.83
CA ALA A 73 -4.98 -10.04 11.74
C ALA A 73 -5.95 -10.09 12.94
N LYS A 74 -6.57 -8.96 13.31
CA LYS A 74 -7.63 -8.89 14.33
C LYS A 74 -9.03 -9.19 13.78
N GLY A 75 -9.16 -9.45 12.49
CA GLY A 75 -10.45 -9.64 11.81
C GLY A 75 -11.12 -8.34 11.38
N ASN A 76 -10.44 -7.19 11.49
CA ASN A 76 -10.97 -5.90 11.06
C ASN A 76 -10.62 -5.63 9.60
N ASP A 77 -11.56 -5.05 8.85
CA ASP A 77 -11.22 -4.45 7.56
C ASP A 77 -10.50 -3.11 7.80
N PRO A 78 -9.22 -2.95 7.38
CA PRO A 78 -8.43 -1.77 7.68
C PRO A 78 -8.72 -0.60 6.74
N PHE A 79 -9.34 -0.82 5.58
CA PHE A 79 -9.35 0.18 4.51
C PHE A 79 -10.69 0.89 4.36
N VAL A 80 -10.62 2.17 4.03
CA VAL A 80 -11.72 2.94 3.47
C VAL A 80 -11.32 3.47 2.10
N ILE A 81 -12.21 3.31 1.14
CA ILE A 81 -12.06 3.87 -0.20
C ILE A 81 -12.41 5.35 -0.14
N LYS A 82 -11.50 6.21 -0.60
CA LYS A 82 -11.70 7.65 -0.68
C LYS A 82 -11.51 8.14 -2.11
N ALA A 83 -12.34 9.09 -2.54
CA ALA A 83 -12.18 9.78 -3.81
C ALA A 83 -10.97 10.72 -3.77
N LEU A 84 -10.25 10.83 -4.89
CA LEU A 84 -9.30 11.92 -5.11
C LEU A 84 -10.05 13.24 -5.31
N ARG A 85 -9.37 14.37 -5.07
CA ARG A 85 -9.99 15.72 -5.02
C ARG A 85 -10.83 16.10 -6.25
N ASP A 86 -10.52 15.52 -7.41
CA ASP A 86 -11.17 15.84 -8.68
C ASP A 86 -11.99 14.66 -9.24
N ASP A 87 -12.35 13.67 -8.42
CA ASP A 87 -13.05 12.42 -8.80
C ASP A 87 -12.37 11.57 -9.89
N ARG A 88 -11.13 11.91 -10.28
CA ARG A 88 -10.35 11.20 -11.31
C ARG A 88 -9.82 9.84 -10.85
N GLY A 89 -10.24 9.35 -9.70
CA GLY A 89 -9.83 8.07 -9.14
C GLY A 89 -10.07 7.96 -7.65
N ALA A 90 -9.65 6.84 -7.09
CA ALA A 90 -9.79 6.54 -5.68
C ALA A 90 -8.47 6.05 -5.07
N TYR A 91 -8.36 6.19 -3.75
CA TYR A 91 -7.24 5.67 -2.97
C TYR A 91 -7.73 4.93 -1.72
N LEU A 92 -6.90 4.03 -1.20
CA LEU A 92 -7.16 3.40 0.09
C LEU A 92 -6.53 4.23 1.20
N ALA A 93 -7.32 4.52 2.24
CA ALA A 93 -6.83 5.05 3.50
C ALA A 93 -7.09 4.03 4.62
N ILE A 94 -6.27 4.06 5.66
CA ILE A 94 -6.48 3.24 6.86
C ILE A 94 -7.57 3.88 7.71
N LYS A 95 -8.54 3.08 8.18
CA LYS A 95 -9.59 3.51 9.11
C LYS A 95 -8.97 4.14 10.36
N GLY A 96 -9.52 5.26 10.79
CA GLY A 96 -9.05 5.99 11.97
C GLY A 96 -7.73 6.77 11.79
N GLN A 97 -7.06 6.73 10.63
CA GLN A 97 -5.88 7.56 10.40
C GLN A 97 -6.21 8.95 9.84
N PRO A 98 -5.58 10.03 10.37
CA PRO A 98 -5.71 11.37 9.81
C PRO A 98 -5.15 11.44 8.39
N VAL A 99 -5.83 12.19 7.51
CA VAL A 99 -5.47 12.31 6.09
C VAL A 99 -4.13 13.02 5.90
N ARG A 100 -3.86 14.07 6.69
CA ARG A 100 -2.55 14.72 6.73
C ARG A 100 -1.57 13.75 7.40
N ASN A 101 -0.67 13.16 6.62
CA ASN A 101 0.35 12.17 7.03
C ASN A 101 -0.04 10.69 6.92
N SER A 102 -0.98 10.33 6.06
CA SER A 102 -1.30 8.90 5.84
C SER A 102 -0.08 8.08 5.38
N LYS A 103 0.83 8.68 4.57
CA LYS A 103 2.06 8.03 4.03
C LYS A 103 1.80 6.66 3.38
N LEU A 104 0.55 6.43 2.99
CA LEU A 104 0.02 5.23 2.36
C LEU A 104 -0.42 5.64 0.95
N TYR A 105 0.27 5.12 -0.06
CA TYR A 105 0.11 5.56 -1.45
C TYR A 105 -0.42 4.39 -2.28
N ILE A 106 -1.69 4.04 -2.04
CA ILE A 106 -2.40 2.96 -2.72
C ILE A 106 -3.57 3.54 -3.49
N TYR A 107 -3.60 3.34 -4.81
CA TYR A 107 -4.55 3.97 -5.72
C TYR A 107 -5.28 2.92 -6.57
N ALA A 108 -6.51 3.20 -6.97
CA ALA A 108 -7.19 2.36 -7.97
C ALA A 108 -6.33 2.30 -9.25
N ALA A 109 -6.15 1.09 -9.78
CA ALA A 109 -5.33 0.81 -10.96
C ALA A 109 -6.09 1.04 -12.27
#